data_AF-A0A925YZM4-F1
#
_entry.id   AF-A0A925YZM4-F1
#
_cell.length_a   1.000
_cell.length_b   1.000
_cell.length_c   1.000
_cell.angle_alpha   90.00
_cell.angle_beta   90.00
_cell.angle_gamma   90.00
#
_symmetry.space_group_name_H-M   'P 1'
#
loop_
_entity.id
_entity.type
_entity.pdbx_description
1 polymer ?
#
loop_
_entity_poly.entity_id
_entity_poly.type
_entity_poly.pdbx_seq_one_letter_code
_entity_poly.pdbx_strand_id
1 'polypeptide(L)' 'LAQYLKTNDTIGYVVLDVDAKMSKNAFDVMKNVKGTIKTRLLY' A
#
# COMPACT_ATOMS: atom_id res chain seq x y z
N LEU A 1 14.75 4.24 -7.48
CA LEU A 1 14.31 3.56 -6.24
C LEU A 1 13.48 2.36 -6.65
N ALA A 2 13.95 1.16 -6.32
CA ALA A 2 13.46 -0.08 -6.92
C ALA A 2 12.11 -0.51 -6.32
N GLN A 3 11.07 -0.58 -7.15
CA GLN A 3 9.81 -1.25 -6.82
C GLN A 3 9.99 -2.76 -7.03
N TYR A 4 10.03 -3.50 -5.93
CA TYR A 4 10.11 -4.95 -5.94
C TYR A 4 8.70 -5.54 -6.12
N LEU A 5 8.25 -5.66 -7.37
CA LEU A 5 7.00 -6.35 -7.71
C LEU A 5 7.30 -7.84 -7.88
N LYS A 6 7.02 -8.64 -6.85
CA LYS A 6 7.06 -10.10 -6.95
C LYS A 6 5.62 -10.59 -7.16
N THR A 7 5.20 -10.64 -8.42
CA THR A 7 3.93 -11.26 -8.84
C THR A 7 4.03 -12.77 -8.67
N ASN A 8 3.42 -13.30 -7.63
CA ASN A 8 2.58 -14.48 -7.88
C ASN A 8 1.35 -13.89 -8.57
N ASP A 9 0.92 -14.36 -9.75
CA ASP A 9 -0.04 -13.72 -10.67
C ASP A 9 -1.41 -13.29 -10.09
N THR A 10 -1.63 -13.53 -8.80
CA THR A 10 -2.85 -13.25 -8.03
C THR A 10 -2.70 -12.16 -6.97
N ILE A 11 -1.48 -11.81 -6.51
CA ILE A 11 -1.29 -10.87 -5.39
C ILE A 11 -0.12 -9.91 -5.68
N GLY A 12 -0.41 -8.60 -5.66
CA GLY A 12 0.58 -7.53 -5.73
C GLY A 12 0.92 -6.98 -4.35
N TYR A 13 2.21 -6.72 -4.10
CA TYR A 13 2.70 -6.04 -2.90
C TYR A 13 3.46 -4.78 -3.30
N VAL A 14 3.09 -3.64 -2.72
CA VAL A 14 3.68 -2.33 -3.04
C VAL A 14 3.96 -1.58 -1.74
N VAL A 15 5.13 -0.95 -1.65
CA VAL A 15 5.51 -0.03 -0.57
C VAL A 15 5.64 1.36 -1.17
N LEU A 16 5.03 2.35 -0.52
CA LEU A 16 5.00 3.75 -0.94
C LEU A 16 5.39 4.62 0.24
N ASP A 17 6.29 5.56 0.01
CA ASP A 17 6.62 6.62 0.96
C ASP A 17 5.57 7.73 0.82
N VAL A 18 4.86 8.01 1.92
CA VAL A 18 3.85 9.08 2.00
C VAL A 18 4.21 10.04 3.11
N ASP A 19 3.92 11.32 2.89
CA ASP A 19 4.13 12.35 3.91
C ASP A 19 3.30 12.02 5.17
N ALA A 20 3.94 12.07 6.33
CA ALA A 20 3.37 11.68 7.62
C ALA A 20 2.06 12.42 7.91
N LYS A 21 1.91 13.67 7.44
CA LYS A 21 0.69 14.47 7.61
C LYS A 21 -0.52 13.92 6.84
N MET A 22 -0.29 13.20 5.74
CA MET A 22 -1.36 12.64 4.89
C MET A 22 -1.51 11.12 5.03
N SER A 23 -0.61 10.47 5.79
CA SER A 23 -0.56 9.01 5.98
C SER A 23 -1.89 8.39 6.41
N LYS A 24 -2.66 9.06 7.28
CA LYS A 24 -3.93 8.54 7.81
C LYS A 24 -5.04 8.52 6.77
N ASN A 25 -5.21 9.62 6.03
CA ASN A 25 -6.19 9.70 4.94
C ASN A 25 -5.84 8.73 3.81
N ALA A 26 -4.55 8.64 3.45
CA ALA A 26 -4.08 7.69 2.44
C ALA A 26 -4.34 6.24 2.88
N PHE A 27 -4.10 5.92 4.16
CA PHE A 27 -4.38 4.59 4.71
C PHE A 27 -5.87 4.23 4.64
N ASP A 28 -6.76 5.15 5.02
CA ASP A 28 -8.21 4.93 4.97
C ASP A 28 -8.71 4.76 3.52
N VAL A 29 -8.19 5.54 2.58
CA VAL A 29 -8.51 5.37 1.16
C VAL A 29 -8.05 4.00 0.67
N MET A 30 -6.80 3.60 0.94
CA MET A 30 -6.27 2.30 0.49
C MET A 30 -7.04 1.11 1.08
N LYS A 31 -7.53 1.23 2.32
CA LYS A 31 -8.35 0.20 2.96
C LYS A 31 -9.71 0.00 2.28
N ASN A 32 -10.26 1.05 1.66
CA ASN A 32 -11.55 1.00 0.96
C ASN A 32 -11.42 0.64 -0.53
N VAL A 33 -10.20 0.49 -1.06
CA VAL A 33 -9.98 0.06 -2.44
C VAL A 33 -10.41 -1.41 -2.61
N LYS A 34 -11.25 -1.67 -3.61
CA LYS A 34 -11.74 -3.01 -3.93
C LYS A 34 -10.57 -3.91 -4.34
N GLY A 35 -10.43 -5.05 -3.67
CA GLY A 35 -9.30 -5.98 -3.89
C GLY A 35 -8.11 -5.76 -2.95
N THR A 36 -8.17 -4.78 -2.04
CA THR A 36 -7.18 -4.66 -0.97
C THR A 36 -7.27 -5.85 -0.02
N ILE A 37 -6.22 -6.67 0.02
CA ILE A 37 -6.11 -7.81 0.93
C ILE A 37 -5.66 -7.33 2.32
N LYS A 38 -4.65 -6.45 2.36
CA LYS A 38 -4.07 -5.95 3.61
C LYS A 38 -3.31 -4.64 3.39
N THR A 39 -3.60 -3.63 4.21
CA THR A 39 -2.85 -2.37 4.29
C THR A 39 -2.18 -2.26 5.66
N ARG A 40 -0.92 -1.81 5.70
CA ARG A 40 -0.17 -1.59 6.94
C ARG A 40 0.69 -0.34 6.80
N LEU A 41 0.73 0.49 7.84
CA LEU A 41 1.69 1.56 8.00
C LEU A 41 3.03 0.98 8.46
N LEU A 42 4.09 1.34 7.75
CA LEU A 42 5.47 1.08 8.14
C LEU A 42 6.03 2.39 8.72
N TYR A 43 6.76 2.28 9.82
CA TYR A 43 7.44 3.40 10.50
C TYR A 43 8.93 3.34 10.24
#